data_AF-A0A176RTS4-F1
#
_entry.id   AF-A0A176RTS4-F1
#
_cell.length_a   1.000
_cell.length_b   1.000
_cell.length_c   1.000
_cell.angle_alpha   90.00
_cell.angle_beta   90.00
_cell.angle_gamma   90.00
#
_symmetry.space_group_name_H-M   'P 1'
#
loop_
_entity.id
_entity.type
_entity.pdbx_description
1 polymer ?
#
loop_
_entity_poly.entity_id
_entity_poly.type
_entity_poly.pdbx_seq_one_letter_code
_entity_poly.pdbx_strand_id
1 'polypeptide(L)'
;MQAIEFSYESHDGMIKIPEHYKDWIKKPIKVILFAQDMPNNEKVLLAAVAKWYELGLISQGKGAELMGLSREEFMLALSRLQVSPYTAEDLEEELQNAS
;
A
#
# COMPACT_ATOMS: atom_id res chain seq x y z
N MET A 1 25.27 12.02 25.93
CA MET A 1 24.04 12.79 25.58
C MET A 1 22.88 11.84 25.72
N GLN A 2 21.87 12.18 26.52
CA GLN A 2 20.66 11.37 26.63
C GLN A 2 19.72 11.77 25.48
N ALA A 3 19.31 10.81 24.65
CA ALA A 3 18.30 11.03 23.64
C ALA A 3 16.91 11.01 24.29
N ILE A 4 16.07 11.99 23.99
CA ILE A 4 14.65 11.99 24.35
C ILE A 4 13.90 11.64 23.08
N GLU A 5 13.22 10.50 23.09
CA GLU A 5 12.40 10.01 21.96
C GLU A 5 10.93 10.14 22.33
N PHE A 6 10.14 10.75 21.45
CA PHE A 6 8.70 10.80 21.57
C PHE A 6 8.06 10.83 20.17
N SER A 7 6.91 10.20 20.02
CA SER A 7 6.10 10.24 18.80
C SER A 7 4.97 11.23 18.97
N TYR A 8 4.73 12.06 17.97
CA TYR A 8 3.66 13.06 17.98
C TYR A 8 3.08 13.23 16.58
N GLU A 9 1.75 13.17 16.46
CA GLU A 9 1.05 13.55 15.22
C GLU A 9 0.94 15.08 15.17
N SER A 10 1.68 15.71 14.25
CA SER A 10 1.65 17.16 14.09
C SER A 10 0.27 17.61 13.63
N HIS A 11 -0.28 18.63 14.30
CA HIS A 11 -1.53 19.27 13.89
C HIS A 11 -1.21 20.69 13.42
N ASP A 12 -1.62 21.05 12.20
CA ASP A 12 -1.35 22.36 11.58
C ASP A 12 0.14 22.76 11.57
N GLY A 13 1.03 21.77 11.33
CA GLY A 13 2.48 21.98 11.37
C GLY A 13 3.06 22.26 12.76
N MET A 14 2.23 22.22 13.82
CA MET A 14 2.67 22.43 15.20
C MET A 14 2.94 21.10 15.89
N ILE A 15 4.11 20.99 16.52
CA ILE A 15 4.46 19.91 17.44
C ILE A 15 4.24 20.43 18.85
N LYS A 16 3.32 19.82 19.61
CA LYS A 16 3.14 20.18 21.01
C LYS A 16 4.32 19.68 21.82
N ILE A 17 4.92 20.58 22.61
CA ILE A 17 5.99 20.25 23.54
C ILE A 17 5.41 19.39 24.66
N PRO A 18 5.89 18.16 24.89
CA PRO A 18 5.39 17.36 25.99
C PRO A 18 5.74 18.04 27.33
N GLU A 19 4.75 18.09 28.24
CA GLU A 19 4.85 18.78 29.54
C GLU A 19 6.10 18.41 30.34
N HIS A 20 6.51 17.13 30.28
CA HIS A 20 7.64 16.58 31.03
C HIS A 20 9.01 17.03 30.54
N TYR A 21 9.09 17.73 29.40
CA TYR A 21 10.37 18.10 28.81
C TYR A 21 10.53 19.60 28.54
N LYS A 22 9.68 20.49 29.06
CA LYS A 22 9.67 21.96 28.74
C LYS A 22 11.05 22.65 28.64
N ASP A 23 12.06 22.20 29.37
CA ASP A 23 13.40 22.78 29.37
C ASP A 23 14.28 22.46 28.14
N TRP A 24 13.93 21.48 27.28
CA TRP A 24 14.75 21.17 26.08
C TRP A 24 14.79 22.31 25.06
N ILE A 25 13.72 23.12 24.96
CA ILE A 25 13.65 24.22 23.99
C ILE A 25 14.71 25.30 24.21
N LYS A 26 15.28 25.37 25.42
CA LYS A 26 16.35 26.32 25.77
C LYS A 26 17.75 25.77 25.42
N LYS A 27 17.84 24.58 24.83
CA LYS A 27 19.08 23.90 24.48
C LYS A 27 19.18 23.74 22.96
N PRO A 28 20.38 23.58 22.37
CA PRO A 28 20.53 23.26 20.96
C PRO A 28 19.94 21.87 20.67
N ILE A 29 19.05 21.79 19.68
CA ILE A 29 18.29 20.57 19.34
C ILE A 29 18.59 20.15 17.91
N LYS A 30 18.67 18.84 17.69
CA LYS A 30 18.69 18.22 16.37
C LYS A 30 17.38 17.45 16.18
N VAL A 31 16.59 17.84 15.18
CA VAL A 31 15.35 17.15 14.81
C VAL A 31 15.67 16.19 13.66
N ILE A 32 15.23 14.93 13.78
CA ILE A 32 15.31 13.94 12.70
C ILE A 32 13.88 13.64 12.25
N LEU A 33 13.57 13.94 11.00
CA LEU A 33 12.27 13.63 10.39
C LEU A 33 12.38 12.30 9.65
N PHE A 34 11.66 11.28 10.12
CA PHE A 34 11.48 10.04 9.38
C PHE A 34 10.18 10.13 8.60
N ALA A 35 10.27 10.55 7.33
CA ALA A 35 9.16 10.44 6.42
C ALA A 35 9.04 8.98 5.99
N GLN A 36 8.18 8.21 6.64
CA GLN A 36 7.71 6.94 6.07
C GLN A 36 6.66 7.27 5.01
N ASP A 37 7.10 7.61 3.80
CA ASP A 37 6.25 7.44 2.62
C ASP A 37 6.16 5.93 2.33
N MET A 38 5.54 5.17 3.23
CA MET A 38 5.05 3.86 2.88
C MET A 38 3.84 4.09 1.98
N PRO A 39 3.83 3.55 0.74
CA PRO A 39 2.61 3.54 -0.04
C PRO A 39 1.52 2.95 0.86
N ASN A 40 0.33 3.58 0.89
CA ASN A 40 -0.83 3.09 1.65
C ASN A 40 -0.84 1.55 1.61
N ASN A 41 -0.93 0.88 2.77
CA ASN A 41 -0.75 -0.57 2.89
C ASN A 41 -1.58 -1.34 1.84
N GLU A 42 -2.77 -0.83 1.52
CA GLU A 42 -3.66 -1.35 0.47
C GLU A 42 -3.01 -1.38 -0.92
N LYS A 43 -2.24 -0.37 -1.30
CA LYS A 43 -1.53 -0.32 -2.61
C LYS A 43 -0.42 -1.36 -2.69
N VAL A 44 0.32 -1.56 -1.58
CA VAL A 44 1.37 -2.58 -1.50
C VAL A 44 0.75 -3.98 -1.57
N LEU A 45 -0.32 -4.21 -0.81
CA LEU A 45 -1.08 -5.46 -0.83
C LEU A 45 -1.66 -5.73 -2.22
N LEU A 46 -2.27 -4.73 -2.85
CA LEU A 46 -2.81 -4.86 -4.20
C LEU A 46 -1.74 -5.24 -5.21
N ALA A 47 -0.56 -4.60 -5.15
CA ALA A 47 0.56 -4.93 -6.03
C ALA A 47 1.08 -6.36 -5.79
N ALA A 48 1.15 -6.80 -4.53
CA ALA A 48 1.56 -8.17 -4.19
C ALA A 48 0.55 -9.21 -4.70
N VAL A 49 -0.75 -8.98 -4.48
CA VAL A 49 -1.83 -9.86 -4.95
C VAL A 49 -1.87 -9.89 -6.48
N ALA A 50 -1.74 -8.75 -7.14
CA ALA A 50 -1.63 -8.68 -8.60
C ALA A 50 -0.44 -9.48 -9.12
N LYS A 51 0.72 -9.43 -8.43
CA LYS A 51 1.90 -10.20 -8.82
C LYS A 51 1.68 -11.71 -8.65
N TRP A 52 1.03 -12.13 -7.57
CA TRP A 52 0.68 -13.55 -7.40
C TRP A 52 -0.27 -14.06 -8.47
N TYR A 53 -1.24 -13.25 -8.87
CA TYR A 53 -2.13 -13.57 -9.99
C TYR A 53 -1.35 -13.69 -11.31
N GLU A 54 -0.49 -12.70 -11.63
CA GLU A 54 0.33 -12.71 -12.85
C GLU A 54 1.25 -13.95 -12.92
N LEU A 55 1.75 -14.41 -11.78
CA LEU A 55 2.57 -15.61 -11.67
C LEU A 55 1.76 -16.93 -11.68
N GLY A 56 0.42 -16.86 -11.79
CA GLY A 56 -0.47 -18.02 -11.76
C GLY A 56 -0.58 -18.69 -10.38
N LEU A 57 -0.11 -18.05 -9.31
CA LEU A 57 -0.13 -18.60 -7.95
C LEU A 57 -1.54 -18.55 -7.33
N ILE A 58 -2.36 -17.60 -7.79
CA ILE A 58 -3.76 -17.45 -7.40
C ILE A 58 -4.60 -17.19 -8.65
N SER A 59 -5.86 -17.62 -8.62
CA SER A 59 -6.82 -17.25 -9.67
C SER A 59 -7.25 -15.78 -9.53
N GLN A 60 -7.77 -15.21 -10.62
CA GLN A 60 -8.32 -13.85 -10.62
C GLN A 60 -9.40 -13.68 -9.52
N GLY A 61 -10.30 -14.67 -9.39
CA GLY A 61 -11.34 -14.67 -8.37
C GLY A 61 -10.77 -14.68 -6.95
N LYS A 62 -9.68 -15.42 -6.71
CA LYS A 62 -9.02 -15.41 -5.40
C LYS A 62 -8.33 -14.07 -5.12
N GLY A 63 -7.74 -13.44 -6.13
CA GLY A 63 -7.19 -12.09 -6.03
C GLY A 63 -8.24 -11.04 -5.63
N ALA A 64 -9.41 -11.09 -6.25
CA ALA A 64 -10.54 -10.23 -5.91
C ALA A 64 -11.01 -10.43 -4.45
N GLU A 65 -11.17 -11.70 -4.02
CA GLU A 65 -11.54 -12.07 -2.65
C GLU A 65 -10.54 -11.53 -1.62
N LEU A 66 -9.23 -11.71 -1.85
CA LEU A 66 -8.18 -11.25 -0.94
C LEU A 66 -8.16 -9.73 -0.75
N MET A 67 -8.58 -8.99 -1.77
CA MET A 67 -8.66 -7.53 -1.73
C MET A 67 -10.04 -7.02 -1.31
N GLY A 68 -11.01 -7.90 -1.05
CA GLY A 68 -12.39 -7.52 -0.77
C GLY A 68 -13.06 -6.77 -1.94
N LEU A 69 -12.62 -7.02 -3.16
CA LEU A 69 -13.11 -6.40 -4.39
C LEU A 69 -14.05 -7.34 -5.14
N SER A 70 -14.95 -6.77 -5.94
CA SER A 70 -15.60 -7.52 -7.02
C SER A 70 -14.58 -7.93 -8.09
N ARG A 71 -14.94 -8.92 -8.92
CA ARG A 71 -14.08 -9.33 -10.04
C ARG A 71 -13.79 -8.18 -11.00
N GLU A 72 -14.80 -7.37 -11.31
CA GLU A 72 -14.67 -6.20 -12.21
C GLU A 72 -13.72 -5.16 -11.65
N GLU A 73 -13.85 -4.83 -10.36
CA GLU A 73 -12.93 -3.90 -9.69
C GLU A 73 -11.49 -4.42 -9.66
N PHE A 74 -11.31 -5.73 -9.45
CA PHE A 74 -10.00 -6.35 -9.49
C PHE A 74 -9.40 -6.34 -10.91
N MET A 75 -10.18 -6.61 -11.96
CA MET A 75 -9.73 -6.49 -13.36
C MET A 75 -9.27 -5.06 -13.70
N LEU A 76 -10.03 -4.05 -13.26
CA LEU A 76 -9.64 -2.65 -13.41
C LEU A 76 -8.35 -2.32 -12.65
N ALA A 77 -8.18 -2.88 -11.45
CA ALA A 77 -6.95 -2.73 -10.67
C ALA A 77 -5.73 -3.37 -11.35
N LEU A 78 -5.86 -4.58 -11.90
CA LEU A 78 -4.82 -5.23 -12.69
C LEU A 78 -4.42 -4.38 -13.89
N SER A 79 -5.41 -3.83 -14.61
CA SER A 79 -5.19 -2.96 -15.78
C SER A 79 -4.40 -1.70 -15.41
N ARG A 80 -4.70 -1.06 -14.26
CA ARG A 80 -3.95 0.10 -13.74
C ARG A 80 -2.50 -0.24 -13.39
N LEU A 81 -2.23 -1.49 -13.01
CA LEU A 81 -0.90 -2.02 -12.73
C LEU A 81 -0.21 -2.60 -13.97
N GLN A 82 -0.82 -2.46 -15.15
CA GLN A 82 -0.31 -3.02 -16.42
C GLN A 82 -0.17 -4.55 -16.40
N VAL A 83 -0.97 -5.22 -15.57
CA VAL A 83 -1.11 -6.68 -15.57
C VAL A 83 -2.34 -7.02 -16.40
N SER A 84 -2.20 -7.95 -17.35
CA SER A 84 -3.33 -8.44 -18.15
C SER A 84 -4.40 -9.02 -17.22
N PRO A 85 -5.67 -8.59 -17.31
CA PRO A 85 -6.75 -9.16 -16.50
C PRO A 85 -7.19 -10.55 -16.98
N TYR A 86 -6.69 -11.00 -18.13
CA TYR A 86 -6.96 -12.30 -18.74
C TYR A 86 -5.69 -13.13 -18.83
N THR A 87 -5.82 -14.42 -18.52
CA THR A 87 -4.77 -15.41 -18.76
C THR A 87 -4.83 -15.92 -20.20
N ALA A 88 -3.76 -16.60 -20.66
CA ALA A 88 -3.76 -17.22 -21.98
C ALA A 88 -4.88 -18.27 -22.12
N GLU A 89 -5.16 -19.01 -21.05
CA GLU A 89 -6.24 -20.01 -21.00
C GLU A 89 -7.62 -19.37 -21.11
N ASP A 90 -7.86 -18.24 -20.44
CA ASP A 90 -9.13 -17.49 -20.57
C ASP A 90 -9.37 -17.05 -22.03
N LEU A 91 -8.31 -16.59 -22.71
CA LEU A 91 -8.39 -16.13 -24.10
C LEU A 91 -8.56 -17.29 -25.09
N GLU A 92 -7.95 -18.44 -24.82
CA GLU A 92 -8.12 -19.65 -25.62
C GLU A 92 -9.55 -20.20 -25.51
N GLU A 93 -10.14 -20.22 -24.31
CA GLU A 93 -11.55 -20.59 -24.12
C GLU A 93 -12.50 -19.62 -24.86
N GLU A 94 -12.26 -18.31 -24.80
CA GLU A 94 -13.06 -17.32 -25.53
C GLU A 94 -13.01 -17.54 -27.04
N LEU A 95 -11.82 -17.81 -27.59
CA LEU A 95 -11.65 -18.08 -29.03
C LEU A 95 -12.37 -19.36 -29.47
N GLN A 96 -12.37 -20.40 -28.64
CA GLN A 96 -13.10 -21.65 -28.93
C GLN A 96 -14.61 -21.48 -28.87
N ASN A 97 -15.12 -20.71 -27.90
CA ASN A 97 -16.56 -20.47 -27.75
C ASN A 97 -17.13 -19.48 -28.77
N ALA A 98 -16.29 -18.66 -29.40
CA ALA A 98 -16.68 -17.72 -30.45
C ALA A 98 -16.72 -18.31 -31.87
N SER A 99 -16.28 -19.56 -32.06
CA SER A 99 -16.28 -20.29 -33.35
C SER A 99 -17.51 -21.18 -33.52
#